data_AF-A0A1H1GQZ8-F1
#
_entry.id   AF-A0A1H1GQZ8-F1
#
_cell.length_a   1.000
_cell.length_b   1.000
_cell.length_c   1.000
_cell.angle_alpha   90.00
_cell.angle_beta   90.00
_cell.angle_gamma   90.00
#
_symmetry.space_group_name_H-M   'P 1'
#
loop_
_entity.id
_entity.type
_entity.pdbx_description
1 polymer ?
#
loop_
_entity_poly.entity_id
_entity_poly.type
_entity_poly.pdbx_seq_one_letter_code
_entity_poly.pdbx_strand_id
1 'polypeptide(L)'
;MRDLTIEHQGKTYANFDLKGLQGQGVPQAAIDKALSEARLMLVKAECRRRIYAQASSETQINMATATAAVAGKAVEDRSAEDLALLTSTKAALDWVNAMRAKVIDLAADPDTGFTLDASWPDCPADVVAIVEQF
;
A
#
# COMPACT_ATOMS: atom_id res chain seq x y z
N MET A 1 -23.15 1.05 12.02
CA MET A 1 -23.33 1.30 10.57
C MET A 1 -22.12 2.05 10.10
N ARG A 2 -21.63 1.77 8.88
CA ARG A 2 -20.50 2.52 8.31
C ARG A 2 -21.10 3.71 7.58
N ASP A 3 -20.82 4.90 8.06
CA ASP A 3 -21.30 6.14 7.48
C ASP A 3 -20.56 6.39 6.15
N LEU A 4 -21.31 6.71 5.10
CA LEU A 4 -20.79 6.97 3.76
C LEU A 4 -20.98 8.44 3.39
N THR A 5 -20.03 8.96 2.63
CA THR A 5 -20.15 10.25 1.95
C THR A 5 -20.17 9.99 0.45
N ILE A 6 -21.27 10.34 -0.22
CA ILE A 6 -21.48 10.09 -1.65
C ILE A 6 -21.89 11.38 -2.35
N GLU A 7 -21.34 11.65 -3.53
CA GLU A 7 -21.87 12.67 -4.44
C GLU A 7 -22.76 12.02 -5.51
N HIS A 8 -24.02 12.46 -5.61
CA HIS A 8 -24.96 11.99 -6.63
C HIS A 8 -25.83 13.15 -7.12
N GLN A 9 -25.92 13.33 -8.44
CA GLN A 9 -26.68 14.41 -9.10
C GLN A 9 -26.34 15.82 -8.55
N GLY A 10 -25.06 16.09 -8.28
CA GLY A 10 -24.62 17.38 -7.76
C GLY A 10 -24.98 17.64 -6.29
N LYS A 11 -25.44 16.63 -5.56
CA LYS A 11 -25.67 16.68 -4.11
C LYS A 11 -24.68 15.78 -3.38
N THR A 12 -24.15 16.29 -2.26
CA THR A 12 -23.31 15.51 -1.34
C THR A 12 -24.18 14.97 -0.21
N TYR A 13 -24.23 13.64 -0.09
CA TYR A 13 -24.88 12.91 0.99
C TYR A 13 -23.80 12.48 1.98
N ALA A 14 -23.50 13.33 2.96
CA ALA A 14 -22.44 13.09 3.95
C ALA A 14 -23.00 12.41 5.21
N ASN A 15 -22.28 11.42 5.71
CA ASN A 15 -22.60 10.67 6.93
C ASN A 15 -23.97 9.96 6.91
N PHE A 16 -24.36 9.42 5.75
CA PHE A 16 -25.57 8.61 5.64
C PHE A 16 -25.24 7.11 5.78
N ASP A 17 -26.15 6.36 6.39
CA ASP A 17 -26.16 4.91 6.30
C ASP A 17 -26.81 4.43 4.99
N LEU A 18 -26.73 3.13 4.72
CA LEU A 18 -27.26 2.54 3.48
C LEU A 18 -28.76 2.81 3.32
N LYS A 19 -29.53 2.69 4.40
CA LYS A 19 -30.98 2.89 4.39
C LYS A 19 -31.34 4.35 4.14
N GLY A 20 -30.57 5.28 4.72
CA GLY A 20 -30.71 6.71 4.49
C GLY A 20 -30.43 7.08 3.04
N LEU A 21 -29.37 6.55 2.43
CA LEU A 21 -29.04 6.77 1.02
C LEU A 21 -30.16 6.26 0.09
N GLN A 22 -30.65 5.05 0.33
CA GLN A 22 -31.79 4.48 -0.41
C GLN A 22 -33.05 5.34 -0.24
N GLY A 23 -33.33 5.81 0.98
CA GLY A 23 -34.45 6.71 1.26
C GLY A 23 -34.34 8.08 0.57
N GLN A 24 -33.13 8.53 0.26
CA GLN A 24 -32.87 9.74 -0.52
C GLN A 24 -32.90 9.50 -2.04
N GLY A 25 -33.23 8.29 -2.49
CA GLY A 25 -33.29 7.92 -3.90
C GLY A 25 -31.91 7.72 -4.55
N VAL A 26 -30.84 7.56 -3.76
CA VAL A 26 -29.52 7.23 -4.31
C VAL A 26 -29.56 5.80 -4.87
N PRO A 27 -29.20 5.59 -6.16
CA PRO A 27 -29.24 4.26 -6.77
C PRO A 27 -28.28 3.28 -6.09
N GLN A 28 -28.68 2.01 -5.99
CA GLN A 28 -27.85 0.96 -5.39
C GLN A 28 -26.46 0.86 -6.04
N ALA A 29 -26.36 1.04 -7.37
CA ALA A 29 -25.08 1.05 -8.08
C ALA A 29 -24.13 2.18 -7.61
N ALA A 30 -24.66 3.36 -7.23
CA ALA A 30 -23.84 4.44 -6.69
C ALA A 30 -23.35 4.13 -5.26
N ILE A 31 -24.19 3.46 -4.47
CA ILE A 31 -23.87 2.99 -3.13
C ILE A 31 -22.78 1.91 -3.19
N ASP A 32 -22.93 0.91 -4.07
CA ASP A 32 -21.98 -0.19 -4.24
C ASP A 32 -20.61 0.32 -4.70
N LYS A 33 -20.60 1.29 -5.63
CA LYS A 33 -19.39 1.98 -6.05
C LYS A 33 -18.70 2.69 -4.88
N ALA A 34 -19.45 3.47 -4.09
CA ALA A 34 -18.89 4.18 -2.93
C ALA A 34 -18.33 3.22 -1.87
N LEU A 35 -19.00 2.08 -1.64
CA LEU A 35 -18.52 1.02 -0.75
C LEU A 35 -17.21 0.40 -1.25
N SER A 36 -17.11 0.11 -2.55
CA SER A 36 -15.90 -0.43 -3.18
C SER A 36 -14.74 0.56 -3.10
N GLU A 37 -14.98 1.85 -3.38
CA GLU A 37 -13.98 2.91 -3.26
C GLU A 37 -13.52 3.09 -1.80
N ALA A 38 -14.46 3.10 -0.84
CA ALA A 38 -14.14 3.16 0.57
C ALA A 38 -13.28 1.97 1.02
N ARG A 39 -13.61 0.76 0.56
CA ARG A 39 -12.80 -0.44 0.83
C ARG A 39 -11.40 -0.30 0.24
N LEU A 40 -11.28 0.09 -1.04
CA LEU A 40 -9.99 0.29 -1.69
C LEU A 40 -9.10 1.28 -0.93
N MET A 41 -9.67 2.38 -0.42
CA MET A 41 -8.93 3.34 0.40
C MET A 41 -8.41 2.72 1.70
N LEU A 42 -9.22 1.91 2.39
CA LEU A 42 -8.81 1.21 3.61
C LEU A 42 -7.70 0.21 3.34
N VAL A 43 -7.80 -0.59 2.27
CA VAL A 43 -6.78 -1.56 1.89
C VAL A 43 -5.47 -0.86 1.50
N LYS A 44 -5.54 0.26 0.78
CA LYS A 44 -4.36 1.10 0.47
C LYS A 44 -3.70 1.65 1.74
N ALA A 45 -4.50 2.13 2.69
CA ALA A 45 -3.99 2.64 3.96
C ALA A 45 -3.29 1.54 4.77
N GLU A 46 -3.86 0.33 4.79
CA GLU A 46 -3.25 -0.82 5.46
C GLU A 46 -1.95 -1.27 4.79
N CYS A 47 -1.92 -1.35 3.45
CA CYS A 47 -0.69 -1.63 2.68
C CYS A 47 0.42 -0.62 3.05
N ARG A 48 0.08 0.68 3.07
CA ARG A 48 0.99 1.75 3.43
C ARG A 48 1.49 1.61 4.87
N ARG A 49 0.60 1.34 5.82
CA ARG A 49 0.94 1.11 7.24
C ARG A 49 1.93 -0.05 7.39
N ARG A 50 1.71 -1.16 6.69
CA ARG A 50 2.58 -2.34 6.73
C ARG A 50 3.97 -2.08 6.15
N ILE A 51 4.06 -1.39 5.01
CA ILE A 51 5.36 -0.99 4.44
C ILE A 51 6.13 -0.09 5.41
N TYR A 52 5.47 0.91 6.01
CA TYR A 52 6.14 1.80 6.97
C TYR A 52 6.45 1.15 8.32
N ALA A 53 5.75 0.09 8.70
CA ALA A 53 6.09 -0.70 9.87
C ALA A 53 7.41 -1.46 9.67
N GLN A 54 7.73 -1.85 8.42
CA GLN A 54 9.02 -2.46 8.12
C GLN A 54 10.12 -1.42 7.98
N ALA A 55 9.90 -0.37 7.17
CA ALA A 55 10.91 0.65 6.88
C ALA A 55 10.30 2.04 7.04
N SER A 56 10.81 2.82 7.98
CA SER A 56 10.38 4.20 8.18
C SER A 56 10.61 5.06 6.93
N SER A 57 10.00 6.24 6.87
CA SER A 57 10.29 7.17 5.76
C SER A 57 11.75 7.61 5.74
N GLU A 58 12.38 7.73 6.91
CA GLU A 58 13.79 8.11 7.04
C GLU A 58 14.71 6.98 6.53
N THR A 59 14.48 5.74 6.99
CA THR A 59 15.13 4.53 6.48
C THR A 59 15.02 4.44 4.96
N GLN A 60 13.82 4.63 4.39
CA GLN A 60 13.62 4.57 2.94
C GLN A 60 14.42 5.64 2.18
N ILE A 61 14.52 6.86 2.72
CA ILE A 61 15.31 7.95 2.13
C ILE A 61 16.80 7.63 2.20
N ASN A 62 17.28 7.10 3.33
CA ASN A 62 18.68 6.72 3.51
C ASN A 62 19.07 5.58 2.55
N MET A 63 18.23 4.55 2.44
CA MET A 63 18.39 3.45 1.46
C MET A 63 18.46 3.98 0.02
N ALA A 64 17.53 4.88 -0.36
CA ALA A 64 17.50 5.45 -1.71
C ALA A 64 18.74 6.30 -1.98
N THR A 65 19.20 7.09 -1.01
CA THR A 65 20.39 7.94 -1.12
C THR A 65 21.66 7.10 -1.24
N ALA A 66 21.81 6.06 -0.41
CA ALA A 66 22.94 5.14 -0.49
C ALA A 66 22.97 4.39 -1.84
N THR A 67 21.80 3.90 -2.29
CA THR A 67 21.64 3.26 -3.60
C THR A 67 22.02 4.21 -4.74
N ALA A 68 21.63 5.49 -4.67
CA ALA A 68 21.98 6.50 -5.66
C ALA A 68 23.48 6.80 -5.67
N ALA A 69 24.12 6.89 -4.49
CA ALA A 69 25.56 7.08 -4.38
C ALA A 69 26.34 5.93 -5.03
N VAL A 70 25.90 4.68 -4.83
CA VAL A 70 26.48 3.51 -5.50
C VAL A 70 26.23 3.52 -7.00
N ALA A 71 25.01 3.87 -7.44
CA ALA A 71 24.67 3.95 -8.86
C ALA A 71 25.52 5.00 -9.60
N GLY A 72 25.97 6.05 -8.91
CA GLY A 72 26.88 7.07 -9.44
C GLY A 72 28.33 6.62 -9.63
N LYS A 73 28.74 5.48 -9.07
CA LYS A 73 30.07 4.90 -9.29
C LYS A 73 30.15 4.24 -10.67
N ALA A 74 31.33 4.29 -11.28
CA ALA A 74 31.64 3.44 -12.43
C ALA A 74 31.48 1.96 -12.05
N VAL A 75 31.11 1.11 -13.00
CA VAL A 75 30.77 -0.29 -12.70
C VAL A 75 31.97 -1.05 -12.13
N GLU A 76 33.15 -0.78 -12.67
CA GLU A 76 34.45 -1.29 -12.25
C GLU A 76 34.89 -0.84 -10.85
N ASP A 77 34.34 0.27 -10.34
CA ASP A 77 34.66 0.83 -9.02
C ASP A 77 33.70 0.35 -7.93
N ARG A 78 32.68 -0.45 -8.27
CA ARG A 78 31.70 -0.96 -7.30
C ARG A 78 32.29 -2.12 -6.51
N SER A 79 32.26 -2.00 -5.19
CA SER A 79 32.68 -3.08 -4.30
C SER A 79 31.64 -4.21 -4.24
N ALA A 80 31.98 -5.31 -3.56
CA ALA A 80 31.02 -6.38 -3.30
C ALA A 80 29.84 -5.89 -2.44
N GLU A 81 30.12 -5.02 -1.48
CA GLU A 81 29.11 -4.40 -0.61
C GLU A 81 28.18 -3.47 -1.40
N ASP A 82 28.71 -2.72 -2.37
CA ASP A 82 27.91 -1.90 -3.29
C ASP A 82 26.90 -2.76 -4.06
N LEU A 83 27.35 -3.89 -4.62
CA LEU A 83 26.49 -4.81 -5.35
C LEU A 83 25.45 -5.48 -4.44
N ALA A 84 25.82 -5.81 -3.20
CA ALA A 84 24.89 -6.34 -2.20
C ALA A 84 23.80 -5.31 -1.86
N LEU A 85 24.16 -4.05 -1.63
CA LEU A 85 23.21 -2.96 -1.41
C LEU A 85 22.22 -2.81 -2.58
N LEU A 86 22.72 -2.78 -3.83
CA LEU A 86 21.85 -2.68 -5.01
C LEU A 86 20.87 -3.86 -5.10
N THR A 87 21.35 -5.07 -4.84
CA THR A 87 20.54 -6.30 -4.88
C THR A 87 19.45 -6.29 -3.81
N SER A 88 19.80 -5.96 -2.56
CA SER A 88 18.85 -5.91 -1.46
C SER A 88 17.84 -4.77 -1.61
N THR A 89 18.26 -3.60 -2.10
CA THR A 89 17.33 -2.51 -2.40
C THR A 89 16.35 -2.92 -3.51
N LYS A 90 16.80 -3.66 -4.53
CA LYS A 90 15.91 -4.21 -5.56
C LYS A 90 14.89 -5.18 -4.97
N ALA A 91 15.31 -6.08 -4.08
CA ALA A 91 14.41 -7.00 -3.39
C ALA A 91 13.36 -6.24 -2.54
N ALA A 92 13.75 -5.16 -1.86
CA ALA A 92 12.84 -4.30 -1.11
C ALA A 92 11.79 -3.64 -2.01
N LEU A 93 12.21 -3.12 -3.18
CA LEU A 93 11.29 -2.54 -4.17
C LEU A 93 10.34 -3.60 -4.74
N ASP A 94 10.81 -4.81 -5.01
CA ASP A 94 9.97 -5.90 -5.50
C ASP A 94 8.92 -6.32 -4.49
N TRP A 95 9.29 -6.42 -3.21
CA TRP A 95 8.33 -6.67 -2.14
C TRP A 95 7.29 -5.54 -2.02
N VAL A 96 7.69 -4.27 -2.08
CA VAL A 96 6.76 -3.13 -2.09
C VAL A 96 5.81 -3.21 -3.29
N ASN A 97 6.29 -3.62 -4.46
CA ASN A 97 5.44 -3.80 -5.64
C ASN A 97 4.45 -4.96 -5.46
N ALA A 98 4.89 -6.09 -4.87
CA ALA A 98 4.01 -7.20 -4.54
C ALA A 98 2.91 -6.79 -3.53
N MET A 99 3.28 -6.02 -2.49
CA MET A 99 2.35 -5.44 -1.53
C MET A 99 1.30 -4.56 -2.22
N ARG A 100 1.73 -3.71 -3.17
CA ARG A 100 0.83 -2.82 -3.93
C ARG A 100 -0.07 -3.58 -4.90
N ALA A 101 0.45 -4.63 -5.55
CA ALA A 101 -0.36 -5.49 -6.42
C ALA A 101 -1.49 -6.17 -5.64
N LYS A 102 -1.20 -6.62 -4.42
CA LYS A 102 -2.17 -7.29 -3.55
C LYS A 102 -3.35 -6.42 -3.14
N VAL A 103 -3.20 -5.10 -3.17
CA VAL A 103 -4.27 -4.14 -2.83
C VAL A 103 -5.52 -4.36 -3.68
N ILE A 104 -5.36 -4.61 -4.99
CA ILE A 104 -6.51 -4.76 -5.89
C ILE A 104 -7.27 -6.04 -5.57
N ASP A 105 -6.56 -7.15 -5.37
CA ASP A 105 -7.16 -8.44 -5.00
C ASP A 105 -7.93 -8.35 -3.68
N LEU A 106 -7.31 -7.76 -2.66
CA LEU A 106 -7.92 -7.61 -1.33
C LEU A 106 -9.09 -6.62 -1.33
N ALA A 107 -9.05 -5.61 -2.20
CA ALA A 107 -10.15 -4.66 -2.35
C ALA A 107 -11.33 -5.25 -3.11
N ALA A 108 -11.11 -6.18 -4.03
CA ALA A 108 -12.15 -6.78 -4.86
C ALA A 108 -13.08 -7.70 -4.07
N ASP A 109 -12.56 -8.42 -3.08
CA ASP A 109 -13.35 -9.31 -2.22
C ASP A 109 -13.64 -8.66 -0.85
N PRO A 110 -14.90 -8.30 -0.53
CA PRO A 110 -15.27 -7.69 0.75
C PRO A 110 -15.04 -8.61 1.96
N ASP A 111 -15.07 -9.93 1.77
CA ASP A 111 -14.99 -10.91 2.85
C ASP A 111 -13.54 -11.29 3.19
N THR A 112 -12.60 -11.02 2.29
CA THR A 112 -11.18 -11.21 2.58
C THR A 112 -10.72 -10.25 3.68
N GLY A 113 -10.13 -10.80 4.75
CA GLY A 113 -9.60 -10.05 5.88
C GLY A 113 -8.29 -9.32 5.56
N PHE A 114 -8.36 -8.14 4.94
CA PHE A 114 -7.17 -7.35 4.58
C PHE A 114 -6.34 -6.86 5.79
N THR A 115 -6.85 -6.96 7.02
CA THR A 115 -6.11 -6.65 8.25
C THR A 115 -5.28 -7.83 8.77
N LEU A 116 -5.48 -9.03 8.23
CA LEU A 116 -4.75 -10.24 8.63
C LEU A 116 -3.38 -10.27 7.95
N ASP A 117 -2.35 -10.70 8.68
CA ASP A 117 -0.99 -10.81 8.14
C ASP A 117 -0.92 -11.79 6.97
N ALA A 118 -1.62 -12.91 7.07
CA ALA A 118 -1.69 -13.94 6.03
C ALA A 118 -2.30 -13.46 4.69
N SER A 119 -2.92 -12.27 4.67
CA SER A 119 -3.47 -11.67 3.44
C SER A 119 -2.41 -10.97 2.59
N TRP A 120 -1.22 -10.74 3.14
CA TRP A 120 -0.15 -9.96 2.51
C TRP A 120 1.07 -10.83 2.21
N PRO A 121 1.89 -10.46 1.22
CA PRO A 121 3.19 -11.07 1.01
C PRO A 121 4.09 -10.92 2.26
N ASP A 122 4.73 -12.02 2.66
CA ASP A 122 5.75 -12.00 3.70
C ASP A 122 6.88 -11.05 3.31
N CYS A 123 7.45 -10.34 4.30
CA CYS A 123 8.64 -9.54 4.09
C CYS A 123 9.85 -10.47 3.94
N PRO A 124 10.59 -10.43 2.80
CA PRO A 124 11.76 -11.27 2.63
C PRO A 124 12.83 -10.95 3.66
N ALA A 125 13.57 -11.97 4.13
CA ALA A 125 14.65 -11.78 5.11
C ALA A 125 15.71 -10.76 4.66
N ASP A 126 16.04 -10.73 3.36
CA ASP A 126 16.99 -9.78 2.79
C ASP A 126 16.50 -8.33 2.87
N VAL A 127 15.17 -8.12 2.82
CA VAL A 127 14.55 -6.80 2.98
C VAL A 127 14.62 -6.36 4.44
N VAL A 128 14.39 -7.27 5.38
CA VAL A 128 14.57 -7.00 6.81
C VAL A 128 16.03 -6.62 7.10
N ALA A 129 16.97 -7.43 6.61
CA ALA A 129 18.39 -7.26 6.87
C ALA A 129 18.96 -5.95 6.29
N ILE A 130 18.48 -5.48 5.12
CA ILE A 130 18.93 -4.19 4.59
C ILE A 130 18.29 -3.01 5.33
N VAL A 131 17.04 -3.14 5.78
CA VAL A 131 16.38 -2.09 6.55
C VAL A 131 17.07 -1.87 7.89
N GLU A 132 17.53 -2.94 8.56
CA GLU A 132 18.29 -2.82 9.82
C GLU A 132 19.63 -2.09 9.69
N GLN A 133 20.13 -1.86 8.47
CA GLN A 133 21.35 -1.09 8.22
C GLN A 133 21.11 0.43 8.18
N PHE A 134 19.85 0.90 8.18
CA PHE A 134 19.47 2.29 7.97
C PHE A 134 18.47 2.84 8.99
#